data_AF-A0A6I2KSU1-F1
#
_entry.id   AF-A0A6I2KSU1-F1
#
_cell.length_a   1.000
_cell.length_b   1.000
_cell.length_c   1.000
_cell.angle_alpha   90.00
_cell.angle_beta   90.00
_cell.angle_gamma   90.00
#
_symmetry.space_group_name_H-M   'P 1'
#
loop_
_entity.id
_entity.type
_entity.pdbx_description
1 polymer ?
#
loop_
_entity_poly.entity_id
_entity_poly.type
_entity_poly.pdbx_seq_one_letter_code
_entity_poly.pdbx_strand_id
1 'polypeptide(L)'
;MPQLFPGIFYAILAAAPGWVLGAFFTSSVFRKMPLSELIPILARGAIIFTIWFGVITLIYGGVVWTILRSTGFLNLGMIVLMGTLPVIGYALWGIFMYGVASGWYGILPAFGIPALCISVALWWFTVGIFKSA
;
A
#
# COMPACT_ATOMS: atom_id res chain seq x y z
N MET A 1 -1.23 19.22 -11.84
CA MET A 1 -0.74 19.08 -10.45
C MET A 1 -1.82 19.20 -9.36
N PRO A 2 -2.93 19.97 -9.46
CA PRO A 2 -3.84 20.16 -8.31
C PRO A 2 -4.56 18.89 -7.83
N GLN A 3 -4.59 17.83 -8.64
CA GLN A 3 -5.24 16.55 -8.34
C GLN A 3 -4.33 15.56 -7.59
N LEU A 4 -3.01 15.73 -7.66
CA LEU A 4 -2.05 14.77 -7.12
C LEU A 4 -2.03 14.79 -5.59
N PHE A 5 -2.08 15.99 -4.99
CA PHE A 5 -1.96 16.16 -3.54
C PHE A 5 -3.17 15.58 -2.77
N PRO A 6 -4.44 15.85 -3.17
CA PRO A 6 -5.59 15.17 -2.58
C PRO A 6 -5.48 13.64 -2.74
N GLY A 7 -5.07 13.18 -3.92
CA GLY A 7 -4.89 11.75 -4.18
C GLY A 7 -3.88 11.07 -3.27
N ILE A 8 -2.72 11.71 -3.04
CA ILE A 8 -1.70 11.20 -2.12
C ILE A 8 -2.23 11.21 -0.69
N PHE A 9 -2.90 12.27 -0.25
CA PHE A 9 -3.49 12.33 1.09
C PHE A 9 -4.46 11.17 1.35
N TYR A 10 -5.39 10.91 0.42
CA TYR A 10 -6.32 9.78 0.55
C TYR A 10 -5.63 8.42 0.43
N ALA A 11 -4.59 8.31 -0.39
CA ALA A 11 -3.74 7.12 -0.44
C ALA A 11 -3.08 6.84 0.91
N ILE A 12 -2.54 7.86 1.58
CA ILE A 12 -1.96 7.74 2.92
C ILE A 12 -3.01 7.29 3.93
N LEU A 13 -4.22 7.86 3.89
CA LEU A 13 -5.32 7.41 4.76
C LEU A 13 -5.72 5.95 4.49
N ALA A 14 -5.67 5.51 3.24
CA ALA A 14 -5.95 4.12 2.85
C ALA A 14 -4.88 3.12 3.30
N ALA A 15 -3.69 3.59 3.73
CA ALA A 15 -2.64 2.73 4.28
C ALA A 15 -3.06 2.09 5.61
N ALA A 16 -3.85 2.77 6.44
CA ALA A 16 -4.31 2.26 7.72
C ALA A 16 -5.24 1.03 7.60
N PRO A 17 -6.36 1.07 6.84
CA PRO A 17 -7.18 -0.13 6.63
C PRO A 17 -6.39 -1.22 5.86
N GLY A 18 -5.52 -0.83 4.93
CA GLY A 18 -4.63 -1.77 4.23
C GLY A 18 -3.71 -2.55 5.18
N TRP A 19 -3.10 -1.87 6.16
CA TRP A 19 -2.29 -2.49 7.20
C TRP A 19 -3.09 -3.44 8.07
N VAL A 20 -4.27 -3.01 8.54
CA VAL A 20 -5.14 -3.83 9.38
C VAL A 20 -5.50 -5.12 8.65
N LEU A 21 -5.96 -5.02 7.40
CA LEU A 21 -6.29 -6.19 6.59
C LEU A 21 -5.06 -7.07 6.36
N GLY A 22 -3.93 -6.49 5.94
CA GLY A 22 -2.66 -7.21 5.75
C GLY A 22 -2.23 -7.98 7.00
N ALA A 23 -2.32 -7.35 8.17
CA ALA A 23 -1.99 -7.94 9.46
C ALA A 23 -2.89 -9.15 9.80
N PHE A 24 -4.21 -9.04 9.58
CA PHE A 24 -5.15 -10.16 9.78
C PHE A 24 -4.91 -11.33 8.81
N PHE A 25 -4.61 -11.04 7.55
CA PHE A 25 -4.32 -12.09 6.58
C PHE A 25 -3.01 -12.81 6.88
N THR A 26 -2.03 -12.10 7.44
CA THR A 26 -0.67 -12.61 7.66
C THR A 26 -0.49 -13.34 8.99
N SER A 27 -1.14 -12.87 10.06
CA SER A 27 -0.89 -13.37 11.42
C SER A 27 -2.06 -14.19 11.95
N SER A 28 -1.84 -15.50 12.12
CA SER A 28 -2.79 -16.38 12.81
C SER A 28 -2.94 -16.03 14.30
N VAL A 29 -1.96 -15.34 14.87
CA VAL A 29 -1.99 -14.84 16.26
C VAL A 29 -3.02 -13.73 16.40
N PHE A 30 -3.05 -12.77 15.47
CA PHE A 30 -4.02 -11.67 15.50
C PHE A 30 -5.47 -12.14 15.34
N ARG A 31 -5.70 -13.27 14.67
CA ARG A 31 -7.04 -13.87 14.55
C ARG A 31 -7.55 -14.51 15.83
N LYS A 32 -6.66 -14.86 16.77
CA LYS A 32 -6.99 -15.54 18.02
C LYS A 32 -6.89 -14.64 19.26
N MET A 33 -6.41 -13.41 19.07
CA MET A 33 -6.15 -12.46 20.13
C MET A 33 -7.45 -11.74 20.53
N PRO A 34 -7.70 -11.50 21.84
CA PRO A 34 -8.88 -10.77 22.28
C PRO A 34 -8.86 -9.31 21.79
N LEU A 35 -10.05 -8.76 21.48
CA LEU A 35 -10.20 -7.42 20.90
C LEU A 35 -9.53 -6.32 21.74
N SER A 36 -9.57 -6.44 23.07
CA SER A 36 -8.94 -5.50 24.01
C SER A 36 -7.43 -5.37 23.84
N GLU A 37 -6.75 -6.43 23.41
CA GLU A 37 -5.30 -6.44 23.16
C GLU A 37 -4.99 -6.15 21.70
N LEU A 38 -5.85 -6.61 20.79
CA LEU A 38 -5.66 -6.48 19.35
C LEU A 38 -5.79 -5.03 18.87
N ILE A 39 -6.81 -4.29 19.33
CA ILE A 39 -7.07 -2.90 18.93
C ILE A 39 -5.87 -1.98 19.19
N PRO A 40 -5.27 -1.93 20.39
CA PRO A 40 -4.13 -1.04 20.63
C PRO A 40 -2.88 -1.42 19.82
N ILE A 41 -2.65 -2.71 19.56
CA ILE A 41 -1.55 -3.18 18.71
C ILE A 41 -1.76 -2.74 17.27
N LEU A 42 -2.95 -2.96 16.72
CA LEU A 42 -3.28 -2.57 15.35
C LEU A 42 -3.25 -1.05 15.18
N ALA A 43 -3.74 -0.28 16.16
CA ALA A 43 -3.71 1.18 16.12
C ALA A 43 -2.28 1.72 16.10
N ARG A 44 -1.40 1.24 16.98
CA ARG A 44 0.02 1.63 17.00
C ARG A 44 0.73 1.21 15.71
N GLY A 45 0.49 -0.02 15.26
CA GLY A 45 1.03 -0.51 14.00
C GLY A 45 0.57 0.31 12.80
N ALA A 46 -0.71 0.68 12.74
CA ALA A 46 -1.28 1.49 11.67
C ALA A 46 -0.67 2.89 11.62
N ILE A 47 -0.41 3.53 12.77
CA ILE A 47 0.25 4.86 12.80
C ILE A 47 1.66 4.76 12.21
N ILE A 48 2.47 3.83 12.71
CA ILE A 48 3.85 3.64 12.26
C ILE A 48 3.86 3.31 10.77
N PHE A 49 3.01 2.36 10.36
CA PHE A 49 2.88 1.96 8.97
C PHE A 49 2.47 3.12 8.07
N THR A 50 1.46 3.90 8.46
CA THR A 50 0.96 5.05 7.69
C THR A 50 2.03 6.11 7.50
N ILE A 51 2.88 6.37 8.50
CA ILE A 51 3.99 7.32 8.39
C ILE A 51 5.02 6.82 7.37
N TRP A 52 5.50 5.58 7.54
CA TRP A 52 6.52 5.01 6.66
C TRP A 52 6.03 4.85 5.21
N PHE A 53 4.85 4.25 5.03
CA PHE A 53 4.25 4.12 3.71
C PHE A 53 3.85 5.47 3.13
N GLY A 54 3.49 6.45 3.94
CA GLY A 54 3.18 7.79 3.45
C GLY A 54 4.39 8.48 2.85
N VAL A 55 5.56 8.39 3.48
CA VAL A 55 6.83 8.89 2.92
C VAL A 55 7.17 8.18 1.61
N ILE A 56 7.07 6.85 1.59
CA ILE A 56 7.36 6.05 0.38
C ILE A 56 6.38 6.41 -0.74
N THR A 57 5.09 6.52 -0.45
CA THR A 57 4.04 6.85 -1.42
C THR A 57 4.18 8.26 -1.96
N LEU A 58 4.59 9.23 -1.14
CA LEU A 58 4.88 10.60 -1.59
C LEU A 58 5.99 10.63 -2.62
N ILE A 59 7.11 9.95 -2.33
CA ILE A 59 8.32 9.98 -3.18
C ILE A 59 8.12 9.09 -4.42
N TYR A 60 7.84 7.81 -4.22
CA TYR A 60 7.70 6.83 -5.30
C TYR A 60 6.41 7.06 -6.10
N GLY A 61 5.28 7.24 -5.40
CA GLY A 61 3.98 7.45 -6.05
C GLY A 61 3.93 8.74 -6.86
N GLY A 62 4.58 9.83 -6.40
CA GLY A 62 4.71 11.06 -7.16
C GLY A 62 5.49 10.90 -8.47
N VAL A 63 6.60 10.15 -8.43
CA VAL A 63 7.43 9.85 -9.61
C VAL A 63 6.66 8.96 -10.59
N VAL A 64 6.11 7.83 -10.12
CA VAL A 64 5.32 6.90 -10.93
C VAL A 64 4.15 7.59 -11.59
N TRP A 65 3.40 8.39 -10.83
CA TRP A 65 2.24 9.10 -11.35
C TRP A 65 2.64 10.08 -12.47
N THR A 66 3.74 10.81 -12.27
CA THR A 66 4.27 11.74 -13.28
C THR A 66 4.64 11.01 -14.58
N ILE A 67 5.33 9.87 -14.47
CA ILE A 67 5.73 9.05 -15.61
C ILE A 67 4.51 8.45 -16.33
N LEU A 68 3.58 7.86 -15.60
CA LEU A 68 2.37 7.27 -16.19
C LEU A 68 1.51 8.34 -16.85
N ARG A 69 1.45 9.55 -16.29
CA ARG A 69 0.74 10.67 -16.89
C ARG A 69 1.41 11.19 -18.15
N SER A 70 2.73 11.35 -18.15
CA SER A 70 3.47 11.86 -19.32
C SER A 70 3.47 10.87 -20.49
N THR A 71 3.38 9.58 -20.21
CA THR A 71 3.33 8.50 -21.22
C THR A 71 1.92 8.13 -21.68
N GLY A 72 0.87 8.73 -21.08
CA GLY A 72 -0.53 8.43 -21.41
C GLY A 72 -1.06 7.10 -20.86
N PHE A 73 -0.28 6.39 -20.03
CA PHE A 73 -0.65 5.10 -19.44
C PHE A 73 -1.27 5.20 -18.05
N LEU A 74 -1.75 6.38 -17.64
CA LEU A 74 -2.33 6.63 -16.32
C LEU A 74 -3.72 5.98 -16.17
N ASN A 75 -3.75 4.67 -15.93
CA ASN A 75 -4.93 3.86 -15.63
C ASN A 75 -4.76 3.06 -14.33
N LEU A 76 -5.86 2.53 -13.80
CA LEU A 76 -5.87 1.81 -12.52
C LEU A 76 -4.90 0.62 -12.53
N GLY A 77 -4.91 -0.18 -13.61
CA GLY A 77 -4.06 -1.36 -13.74
C GLY A 77 -2.58 -1.00 -13.65
N MET A 78 -2.16 0.08 -14.32
CA MET A 78 -0.77 0.54 -14.27
C MET A 78 -0.39 1.14 -12.92
N ILE A 79 -1.28 1.87 -12.26
CA ILE A 79 -1.03 2.41 -10.92
C ILE A 79 -0.91 1.25 -9.90
N VAL A 80 -1.77 0.24 -9.98
CA VAL A 80 -1.70 -0.96 -9.12
C VAL A 80 -0.44 -1.77 -9.40
N LEU A 81 -0.10 -2.00 -10.67
CA LEU A 81 1.12 -2.70 -11.06
C LEU A 81 2.35 -1.98 -10.47
N MET A 82 2.46 -0.68 -10.69
CA MET A 82 3.60 0.10 -10.19
C MET A 82 3.59 0.17 -8.66
N GLY A 83 2.44 0.37 -8.02
CA GLY A 83 2.33 0.38 -6.56
C GLY A 83 2.72 -0.94 -5.88
N THR A 84 2.62 -2.07 -6.60
CA THR A 84 3.02 -3.38 -6.09
C THR A 84 4.48 -3.74 -6.39
N LEU A 85 5.17 -3.04 -7.29
CA LEU A 85 6.58 -3.30 -7.62
C LEU A 85 7.53 -3.21 -6.41
N PRO A 86 7.45 -2.20 -5.52
CA PRO A 86 8.29 -2.16 -4.32
C PRO A 86 8.08 -3.35 -3.40
N VAL A 87 6.84 -3.86 -3.31
CA VAL A 87 6.49 -5.04 -2.52
C VAL A 87 7.11 -6.30 -3.11
N ILE A 88 7.02 -6.45 -4.44
CA ILE A 88 7.65 -7.55 -5.17
C ILE A 88 9.17 -7.49 -5.01
N GLY A 89 9.77 -6.31 -5.16
CA GLY A 89 11.21 -6.11 -4.98
C GLY A 89 11.68 -6.47 -3.57
N TYR A 90 10.94 -6.05 -2.53
CA TYR A 90 11.23 -6.42 -1.15
C TYR A 90 11.08 -7.93 -0.90
N ALA A 91 10.03 -8.56 -1.45
CA ALA A 91 9.83 -10.00 -1.34
C ALA A 91 10.96 -10.79 -2.03
N LEU A 92 11.36 -10.39 -3.25
CA LEU A 92 12.46 -11.00 -4.00
C LEU A 92 13.80 -10.81 -3.29
N TRP A 93 14.07 -9.62 -2.75
CA TRP A 93 15.25 -9.36 -1.93
C TRP A 93 15.29 -10.25 -0.69
N GLY A 94 14.16 -10.39 0.01
CA GLY A 94 14.03 -11.27 1.16
C GLY A 94 14.31 -12.73 0.80
N ILE A 95 13.79 -13.20 -0.33
CA ILE A 95 14.06 -14.55 -0.85
C ILE A 95 15.54 -14.72 -1.20
N PHE A 96 16.16 -13.73 -1.83
CA PHE A 96 17.58 -13.77 -2.20
C PHE A 96 18.50 -13.83 -0.98
N MET A 97 18.22 -13.04 0.06
CA MET A 97 19.08 -12.92 1.24
C MET A 97 18.82 -14.02 2.29
N TYR A 98 17.58 -14.46 2.46
CA TYR A 98 17.18 -15.35 3.56
C TYR A 98 16.60 -16.69 3.07
N GLY A 99 16.55 -16.90 1.76
CA GLY A 99 16.00 -18.09 1.14
C GLY A 99 14.47 -18.15 1.16
N VAL A 100 13.95 -19.27 0.66
CA VAL A 100 12.52 -19.57 0.52
C VAL A 100 11.92 -20.14 1.83
N ALA A 101 12.65 -20.13 2.94
CA ALA A 101 12.15 -20.68 4.22
C ALA A 101 11.45 -19.62 5.12
N SER A 102 11.61 -18.32 4.82
CA SER A 102 11.28 -17.24 5.76
C SER A 102 9.98 -16.49 5.42
N GLY A 103 8.81 -17.01 5.81
CA GLY A 103 7.59 -16.20 6.02
C GLY A 103 7.06 -15.31 4.87
N TRP A 104 7.54 -15.46 3.63
CA TRP A 104 7.27 -14.60 2.47
C TRP A 104 5.82 -14.68 1.99
N TYR A 105 5.15 -15.82 2.21
CA TYR A 105 3.69 -15.95 2.06
C TYR A 105 2.92 -14.99 2.95
N GLY A 106 3.51 -14.54 4.06
CA GLY A 106 2.97 -13.49 4.91
C GLY A 106 3.36 -12.08 4.46
N ILE A 107 4.58 -11.91 3.92
CA ILE A 107 5.09 -10.62 3.44
C ILE A 107 4.23 -10.09 2.27
N LEU A 108 3.85 -10.96 1.33
CA LEU A 108 3.02 -10.57 0.19
C LEU A 108 1.66 -9.95 0.59
N PRO A 109 0.83 -10.57 1.44
CA PRO A 109 -0.39 -9.94 1.92
C PRO A 109 -0.13 -8.79 2.91
N ALA A 110 0.91 -8.86 3.75
CA ALA A 110 1.23 -7.80 4.71
C ALA A 110 1.57 -6.46 4.06
N PHE A 111 2.17 -6.47 2.88
CA PHE A 111 2.57 -5.26 2.15
C PHE A 111 1.78 -5.04 0.86
N GLY A 112 1.32 -6.11 0.21
CA GLY A 112 0.56 -6.07 -1.05
C GLY A 112 -0.87 -5.57 -0.88
N ILE A 113 -1.56 -5.97 0.20
CA ILE A 113 -2.92 -5.46 0.48
C ILE A 113 -2.88 -3.94 0.74
N PRO A 114 -1.98 -3.41 1.60
CA PRO A 114 -1.81 -1.98 1.71
C PRO A 114 -1.46 -1.29 0.39
N ALA A 115 -0.49 -1.82 -0.37
CA ALA A 115 -0.11 -1.24 -1.65
C ALA A 115 -1.28 -1.16 -2.64
N LEU A 116 -2.15 -2.18 -2.66
CA LEU A 116 -3.37 -2.19 -3.46
C LEU A 116 -4.35 -1.10 -3.01
N CYS A 117 -4.67 -1.02 -1.72
CA CYS A 117 -5.57 0.00 -1.17
C CYS A 117 -5.10 1.42 -1.49
N ILE A 118 -3.79 1.66 -1.33
CA ILE A 118 -3.13 2.93 -1.64
C ILE A 118 -3.26 3.25 -3.13
N SER A 119 -2.97 2.27 -4.00
CA SER A 119 -3.02 2.43 -5.46
C SER A 119 -4.42 2.74 -5.96
N VAL A 120 -5.43 2.07 -5.40
CA VAL A 120 -6.85 2.30 -5.72
C VAL A 120 -7.27 3.71 -5.29
N ALA A 121 -6.94 4.11 -4.05
CA ALA A 121 -7.24 5.45 -3.56
C ALA A 121 -6.55 6.52 -4.42
N LEU A 122 -5.26 6.35 -4.72
CA LEU A 122 -4.53 7.27 -5.58
C LEU A 122 -5.19 7.39 -6.96
N TRP A 123 -5.55 6.27 -7.60
CA TRP A 123 -6.23 6.32 -8.90
C TRP A 123 -7.60 7.01 -8.82
N TRP A 124 -8.41 6.64 -7.83
CA TRP A 124 -9.77 7.17 -7.66
C TRP A 124 -9.75 8.69 -7.53
N PHE A 125 -8.89 9.22 -6.66
CA PHE A 125 -8.83 10.64 -6.35
C PHE A 125 -7.97 11.47 -7.31
N THR A 126 -7.11 10.85 -8.14
CA THR A 126 -6.31 11.57 -9.16
C THR A 126 -6.84 11.43 -10.58
N VAL A 127 -7.65 10.40 -10.87
CA VAL A 127 -8.11 10.06 -12.23
C VAL A 127 -9.61 9.75 -12.28
N GLY A 128 -10.11 8.91 -11.37
CA GLY A 128 -11.48 8.36 -11.43
C GLY A 128 -12.60 9.38 -11.25
N ILE A 129 -12.50 10.23 -10.24
CA ILE A 129 -13.57 11.19 -9.86
C ILE A 129 -13.85 12.25 -10.95
N PHE A 130 -12.87 12.57 -11.79
CA PHE A 130 -12.94 13.72 -12.70
C PHE A 130 -13.07 13.38 -14.20
N LYS A 131 -13.23 12.10 -14.55
CA LYS A 131 -13.64 11.71 -15.92
C LYS A 131 -15.16 11.86 -16.15
N SER A 132 -15.93 12.07 -15.09
CA SER A 132 -17.39 12.13 -15.09
C SER A 132 -17.96 13.54 -14.90
N ALA A 133 -17.13 14.58 -15.04
CA ALA A 133 -17.54 16.00 -15.00
C ALA A 133 -17.33 16.65 -16.36
#